data_AF-A0A3D2S7H0-F1
#
_entry.id   AF-A0A3D2S7H0-F1
#
_cell.length_a   1.000
_cell.length_b   1.000
_cell.length_c   1.000
_cell.angle_alpha   90.00
_cell.angle_beta   90.00
_cell.angle_gamma   90.00
#
_symmetry.space_group_name_H-M   'P 1'
#
loop_
_entity.id
_entity.type
_entity.pdbx_description
1 polymer ?
#
loop_
_entity_poly.entity_id
_entity_poly.type
_entity_poly.pdbx_seq_one_letter_code
_entity_poly.pdbx_strand_id
1 'polypeptide(L)'
;MLSSLLSHSVPEMEVEKLEVDGNYVLLDAREQAEFTVSHVPGAVWVGYDDFDMSRLEGIDKEQPIVVYCSVGYRSEKIAERLKDAGYPHVSNLYGGIFEWVNHGNEVVDMDNQPTENVHAYSPSWGVWLKKGRKVYE
;
A
#
# COMPACT_ATOMS: atom_id res chain seq x y z
N MET A 1 12.99 8.97 -11.90
CA MET A 1 12.52 7.57 -12.03
C MET A 1 11.78 7.24 -10.74
N LEU A 2 10.80 6.33 -10.70
CA LEU A 2 10.11 6.06 -9.43
C LEU A 2 11.09 5.61 -8.33
N SER A 3 12.05 4.74 -8.68
CA SER A 3 13.12 4.29 -7.79
C SER A 3 13.92 5.41 -7.13
N SER A 4 14.10 6.58 -7.78
CA SER A 4 14.85 7.69 -7.17
C SER A 4 14.09 8.39 -6.04
N LEU A 5 12.83 8.02 -5.79
CA LEU A 5 12.02 8.57 -4.70
C LEU A 5 12.10 7.72 -3.43
N LEU A 6 12.50 6.45 -3.54
CA LEU A 6 12.57 5.51 -2.43
C LEU A 6 13.99 5.48 -1.86
N SER A 7 14.10 5.18 -0.57
CA SER A 7 15.38 5.03 0.12
C SER A 7 15.93 3.60 0.07
N HIS A 8 15.10 2.63 -0.31
CA HIS A 8 15.40 1.20 -0.36
C HIS A 8 15.93 0.66 0.98
N SER A 9 15.39 1.17 2.09
CA SER A 9 15.86 0.90 3.46
C SER A 9 15.26 -0.37 4.07
N VAL A 10 14.17 -0.87 3.48
CA VAL A 10 13.45 -2.09 3.83
C VAL A 10 13.35 -2.99 2.60
N PRO A 11 13.16 -4.31 2.78
CA PRO A 11 12.88 -5.21 1.67
C PRO A 11 11.73 -4.71 0.80
N GLU A 12 11.85 -4.87 -0.51
CA GLU A 12 10.81 -4.52 -1.47
C GLU A 12 10.10 -5.78 -1.97
N MET A 13 8.78 -5.70 -2.05
CA MET A 13 7.92 -6.71 -2.66
C MET A 13 7.45 -6.19 -4.02
N GLU A 14 7.66 -6.98 -5.07
CA GLU A 14 7.12 -6.72 -6.41
C GLU A 14 5.68 -7.25 -6.49
N VAL A 15 4.84 -6.61 -7.31
CA VAL A 15 3.43 -6.97 -7.45
C VAL A 15 3.26 -8.44 -7.88
N GLU A 16 4.03 -8.90 -8.85
CA GLU A 16 3.94 -10.26 -9.38
C GLU A 16 4.35 -11.33 -8.35
N LYS A 17 5.19 -10.97 -7.38
CA LYS A 17 5.58 -11.88 -6.29
C LYS A 17 4.50 -11.95 -5.21
N LEU A 18 3.89 -10.81 -4.90
CA LEU A 18 2.82 -10.72 -3.90
C LEU A 18 1.63 -11.62 -4.26
N GLU A 19 1.31 -11.74 -5.55
CA GLU A 19 0.24 -12.60 -6.06
C GLU A 19 0.48 -14.10 -5.81
N VAL A 20 1.73 -14.52 -5.65
CA VAL A 20 2.11 -15.94 -5.53
C VAL A 20 2.14 -16.42 -4.08
N ASP A 21 2.64 -15.60 -3.16
CA ASP A 21 2.95 -16.05 -1.79
C ASP A 21 1.73 -16.16 -0.87
N GLY A 22 0.67 -15.35 -1.08
CA GLY A 22 -0.65 -15.43 -0.44
C GLY A 22 -0.72 -15.36 1.10
N ASN A 23 0.41 -15.46 1.81
CA ASN A 23 0.51 -15.53 3.27
C ASN A 23 1.18 -14.26 3.82
N TYR A 24 0.42 -13.16 3.86
CA TYR A 24 0.86 -11.88 4.38
C TYR A 24 -0.33 -11.07 4.92
N VAL A 25 -0.05 -10.09 5.78
CA VAL A 25 -0.97 -8.98 6.05
C VAL A 25 -0.61 -7.83 5.12
N LEU A 26 -1.62 -7.27 4.46
CA LEU A 26 -1.46 -6.11 3.62
C LEU A 26 -1.91 -4.86 4.36
N LEU A 27 -1.05 -3.86 4.48
CA LEU A 27 -1.33 -2.60 5.17
C LEU A 27 -1.36 -1.44 4.19
N ASP A 28 -2.41 -0.62 4.26
CA ASP A 28 -2.56 0.60 3.48
C ASP A 28 -2.16 1.83 4.30
N ALA A 29 -1.05 2.44 3.92
CA ALA A 29 -0.49 3.65 4.51
C ALA A 29 -0.93 4.93 3.77
N ARG A 30 -2.01 4.91 3.00
CA ARG A 30 -2.61 6.13 2.42
C ARG A 30 -3.55 6.80 3.41
N GLU A 31 -3.94 8.03 3.13
CA GLU A 31 -4.92 8.74 3.95
C GLU A 31 -6.32 8.10 3.79
N GLN A 32 -7.18 8.28 4.81
CA GLN A 32 -8.50 7.65 4.85
C GLN A 32 -9.35 7.94 3.60
N ALA A 33 -9.28 9.18 3.07
CA ALA A 33 -10.00 9.55 1.85
C ALA A 33 -9.55 8.71 0.64
N GLU A 34 -8.26 8.41 0.55
CA GLU A 34 -7.71 7.59 -0.55
C GLU A 34 -8.13 6.13 -0.43
N PHE A 35 -8.13 5.58 0.80
CA PHE A 35 -8.59 4.22 1.10
C PHE A 35 -10.08 4.03 0.83
N THR A 36 -10.87 5.09 1.12
CA THR A 36 -12.33 5.10 0.93
C THR A 36 -12.73 5.06 -0.55
N VAL A 37 -11.95 5.70 -1.43
CA VAL A 37 -12.16 5.62 -2.88
C VAL A 37 -11.95 4.19 -3.37
N SER A 38 -10.84 3.58 -2.98
CA SER A 38 -10.56 2.17 -3.19
C SER A 38 -9.32 1.70 -2.44
N HIS A 39 -9.19 0.40 -2.25
CA HIS A 39 -8.03 -0.26 -1.65
C HIS A 39 -7.82 -1.66 -2.23
N VAL A 40 -6.66 -2.25 -1.97
CA VAL A 40 -6.38 -3.64 -2.37
C VAL A 40 -7.25 -4.57 -1.51
N PRO A 41 -7.91 -5.60 -2.08
CA PRO A 41 -8.76 -6.50 -1.32
C PRO A 41 -8.07 -7.08 -0.09
N GLY A 42 -8.74 -7.02 1.07
CA GLY A 42 -8.20 -7.53 2.34
C GLY A 42 -7.13 -6.64 3.00
N ALA A 43 -6.83 -5.47 2.44
CA ALA A 43 -5.92 -4.53 3.08
C ALA A 43 -6.51 -3.94 4.38
N VAL A 44 -5.66 -3.81 5.39
CA VAL A 44 -5.97 -3.09 6.63
C VAL A 44 -5.46 -1.66 6.51
N TRP A 45 -6.36 -0.69 6.66
CA TRP A 45 -5.97 0.72 6.68
C TRP A 45 -5.22 1.07 7.97
N VAL A 46 -4.05 1.67 7.83
CA VAL A 46 -3.22 2.11 8.97
C VAL A 46 -2.86 3.59 8.94
N GLY A 47 -3.09 4.29 7.83
CA GLY A 47 -2.78 5.71 7.68
C GLY A 47 -1.28 6.01 7.62
N TYR A 48 -0.94 7.28 7.41
CA TYR A 48 0.46 7.74 7.41
C TYR A 48 0.71 8.90 8.37
N ASP A 49 0.00 10.02 8.19
CA ASP A 49 0.20 11.20 9.03
C ASP A 49 -0.23 10.96 10.49
N ASP A 50 -1.31 10.20 10.68
CA ASP A 50 -1.90 9.85 11.98
C ASP A 50 -1.65 8.39 12.38
N PHE A 51 -0.65 7.74 11.76
CA PHE A 51 -0.31 6.35 12.03
C PHE A 51 -0.03 6.10 13.52
N ASP A 52 -0.70 5.10 14.09
CA ASP A 52 -0.52 4.64 15.46
C ASP A 52 -0.40 3.11 15.49
N MET A 53 0.48 2.60 16.35
CA MET A 53 0.72 1.15 16.52
C MET A 53 -0.52 0.39 17.01
N SER A 54 -1.47 1.05 17.67
CA SER A 54 -2.72 0.44 18.12
C SER A 54 -3.56 -0.08 16.95
N ARG A 55 -3.36 0.43 15.72
CA ARG A 55 -4.05 -0.06 14.51
C ARG A 55 -3.60 -1.46 14.08
N LEU A 56 -2.53 -1.97 14.69
CA LEU A 56 -1.98 -3.30 14.44
C LEU A 56 -2.36 -4.31 15.53
N GLU A 57 -3.28 -3.94 16.43
CA GLU A 57 -3.73 -4.84 17.48
C GLU A 57 -4.27 -6.14 16.87
N GLY A 58 -3.73 -7.28 17.31
CA GLY A 58 -4.08 -8.60 16.81
C GLY A 58 -3.25 -9.10 15.61
N ILE A 59 -2.39 -8.26 15.02
CA ILE A 59 -1.41 -8.71 14.01
C ILE A 59 -0.18 -9.29 14.72
N ASP A 60 0.11 -10.56 14.44
CA ASP A 60 1.30 -11.25 14.95
C ASP A 60 2.57 -10.59 14.36
N LYS A 61 3.59 -10.39 15.18
CA LYS A 61 4.87 -9.82 14.77
C LYS A 61 5.62 -10.70 13.79
N GLU A 62 5.47 -12.02 13.91
CA GLU A 62 6.13 -12.99 13.04
C GLU A 62 5.40 -13.17 11.70
N GLN A 63 4.20 -12.60 11.55
CA GLN A 63 3.48 -12.66 10.28
C GLN A 63 4.16 -11.76 9.24
N PRO A 64 4.32 -12.23 7.98
CA PRO A 64 4.79 -11.36 6.91
C PRO A 64 3.84 -10.18 6.70
N ILE A 65 4.38 -8.97 6.67
CA ILE A 65 3.64 -7.73 6.43
C ILE A 65 4.15 -7.10 5.15
N VAL A 66 3.22 -6.70 4.29
CA VAL A 66 3.49 -5.87 3.13
C VAL A 66 2.75 -4.55 3.30
N VAL A 67 3.48 -3.45 3.24
CA VAL A 67 2.90 -2.11 3.36
C VAL A 67 2.88 -1.46 1.99
N TYR A 68 1.78 -0.82 1.62
CA TYR A 68 1.69 -0.05 0.39
C TYR A 68 1.12 1.34 0.63
N CYS A 69 1.47 2.25 -0.27
CA CYS A 69 0.79 3.53 -0.42
C CYS A 69 0.51 3.76 -1.90
N SER A 70 0.41 5.00 -2.38
CA SER A 70 0.19 5.28 -3.81
C SER A 70 1.32 4.72 -4.70
N VAL A 71 2.58 4.94 -4.29
CA VAL A 71 3.77 4.66 -5.13
C VAL A 71 4.95 4.00 -4.40
N GLY A 72 4.82 3.74 -3.10
CA GLY A 72 5.88 3.14 -2.26
C GLY A 72 6.59 4.09 -1.27
N TYR A 73 6.40 5.41 -1.38
CA TYR A 73 7.11 6.40 -0.55
C TYR A 73 6.69 6.40 0.93
N ARG A 74 5.39 6.63 1.20
CA ARG A 74 4.85 6.65 2.57
C ARG A 74 4.94 5.29 3.24
N SER A 75 4.67 4.24 2.48
CA SER A 75 4.72 2.86 2.96
C SER A 75 6.11 2.40 3.35
N GLU A 76 7.17 2.87 2.67
CA GLU A 76 8.54 2.62 3.11
C GLU A 76 8.78 3.16 4.53
N LYS A 77 8.30 4.37 4.82
CA LYS A 77 8.45 4.99 6.14
C LYS A 77 7.62 4.31 7.23
N ILE A 78 6.44 3.79 6.90
CA ILE A 78 5.70 2.94 7.82
C ILE A 78 6.42 1.62 8.03
N ALA A 79 6.93 0.99 6.98
CA ALA A 79 7.68 -0.26 7.09
C ALA A 79 8.96 -0.13 7.94
N GLU A 80 9.68 0.99 7.82
CA GLU A 80 10.79 1.34 8.72
C GLU A 80 10.33 1.37 10.19
N ARG A 81 9.24 2.09 10.49
CA ARG A 81 8.68 2.17 11.86
C ARG A 81 8.26 0.80 12.41
N LEU A 82 7.65 -0.04 11.57
CA LEU A 82 7.26 -1.41 11.96
C LEU A 82 8.47 -2.27 12.30
N LYS A 83 9.52 -2.19 11.47
CA LYS A 83 10.78 -2.90 11.72
C LYS A 83 11.41 -2.46 13.04
N ASP A 84 11.45 -1.15 13.31
CA ASP A 84 11.96 -0.59 14.57
C ASP A 84 11.10 -1.00 15.78
N ALA A 85 9.81 -1.21 15.58
CA ALA A 85 8.89 -1.73 16.60
C ALA A 85 8.94 -3.26 16.79
N GLY A 86 9.84 -3.94 16.07
CA GLY A 86 10.12 -5.37 16.21
C GLY A 86 9.23 -6.28 15.39
N TYR A 87 8.71 -5.82 14.24
CA TYR A 87 8.16 -6.69 13.21
C TYR A 87 9.30 -7.12 12.26
N PRO A 88 9.82 -8.35 12.37
CA PRO A 88 10.99 -8.79 11.60
C PRO A 88 10.74 -8.98 10.10
N HIS A 89 9.49 -9.19 9.69
CA HIS A 89 9.13 -9.59 8.33
C HIS A 89 8.28 -8.54 7.61
N VAL A 90 8.84 -7.34 7.40
CA VAL A 90 8.14 -6.23 6.77
C VAL A 90 8.77 -5.88 5.43
N SER A 91 7.92 -5.72 4.41
CA SER A 91 8.31 -5.30 3.06
C SER A 91 7.47 -4.11 2.58
N ASN A 92 8.06 -3.28 1.73
CA ASN A 92 7.36 -2.20 1.01
C ASN A 92 6.90 -2.71 -0.36
N LEU A 93 5.63 -2.51 -0.72
CA LEU A 93 5.14 -2.83 -2.06
C LEU A 93 5.69 -1.78 -3.05
N TYR A 94 6.62 -2.20 -3.90
CA TYR A 94 7.22 -1.33 -4.90
C TYR A 94 6.15 -0.84 -5.88
N GLY A 95 6.09 0.48 -6.11
CA GLY A 95 5.05 1.09 -6.95
C GLY A 95 3.64 1.15 -6.34
N GLY A 96 3.43 0.59 -5.16
CA GLY A 96 2.20 0.71 -4.38
C GLY A 96 0.93 0.28 -5.13
N ILE A 97 -0.20 0.87 -4.75
CA ILE A 97 -1.49 0.56 -5.39
C ILE A 97 -1.53 1.00 -6.87
N PHE A 98 -0.70 1.96 -7.28
CA PHE A 98 -0.66 2.33 -8.69
C PHE A 98 -0.09 1.23 -9.55
N GLU A 99 1.00 0.60 -9.11
CA GLU A 99 1.58 -0.52 -9.86
C GLU A 99 0.70 -1.76 -9.78
N TRP A 100 0.08 -2.02 -8.63
CA TRP A 100 -0.95 -3.05 -8.49
C TRP A 100 -2.03 -2.95 -9.58
N VAL A 101 -2.61 -1.76 -9.76
CA VAL A 101 -3.63 -1.53 -10.80
C VAL A 101 -3.04 -1.54 -12.20
N ASN A 102 -1.80 -1.08 -12.39
CA ASN A 102 -1.09 -1.18 -13.67
C ASN A 102 -0.88 -2.63 -14.12
N HIS A 103 -0.80 -3.58 -13.19
CA HIS A 103 -0.77 -5.01 -13.47
C HIS A 103 -2.14 -5.58 -13.87
N GLY A 104 -3.21 -4.81 -13.71
CA GLY A 104 -4.57 -5.22 -14.04
C GLY A 104 -5.29 -5.89 -12.87
N ASN A 105 -4.74 -5.78 -11.66
CA ASN A 105 -5.34 -6.33 -10.46
C ASN A 105 -6.52 -5.48 -10.00
N GLU A 106 -7.48 -6.13 -9.37
CA GLU A 106 -8.67 -5.46 -8.86
C GLU A 106 -8.38 -4.65 -7.60
N VAL A 107 -9.16 -3.61 -7.41
CA VAL A 107 -9.29 -2.86 -6.16
C VAL A 107 -10.77 -2.79 -5.81
N VAL A 108 -11.05 -2.63 -4.52
CA VAL A 108 -12.42 -2.61 -3.98
C VAL A 108 -12.70 -1.31 -3.27
N ASP A 109 -13.97 -0.93 -3.21
CA ASP A 109 -14.46 0.17 -2.38
C ASP A 109 -14.71 -0.27 -0.92
N MET A 110 -15.28 0.61 -0.11
CA MET A 110 -15.61 0.31 1.30
C MET A 110 -16.65 -0.80 1.49
N ASP A 111 -17.45 -1.11 0.48
CA ASP A 111 -18.43 -2.19 0.50
C ASP A 111 -17.84 -3.51 -0.03
N ASN A 112 -16.51 -3.57 -0.23
CA ASN A 112 -15.79 -4.67 -0.87
C ASN A 112 -16.27 -4.97 -2.31
N GLN A 113 -16.80 -3.97 -3.02
CA GLN A 113 -17.21 -4.13 -4.41
C GLN A 113 -16.07 -3.73 -5.35
N PRO A 114 -15.79 -4.51 -6.42
CA PRO A 114 -14.78 -4.14 -7.39
C PRO A 114 -15.05 -2.76 -8.00
N THR A 115 -14.01 -1.95 -8.13
CA THR A 115 -14.10 -0.60 -8.70
C THR A 115 -12.88 -0.30 -9.57
N GLU A 116 -13.06 0.57 -10.56
CA GLU A 116 -11.94 1.10 -11.35
C GLU A 116 -11.39 2.41 -10.77
N ASN A 117 -12.07 3.01 -9.78
CA ASN A 117 -11.65 4.28 -9.20
C ASN A 117 -10.40 4.07 -8.36
N VAL A 118 -9.40 4.92 -8.53
CA VAL A 118 -8.17 4.92 -7.74
C VAL A 118 -7.84 6.37 -7.40
N HIS A 119 -7.72 6.66 -6.10
CA HIS A 119 -7.33 7.98 -5.67
C HIS A 119 -5.86 8.24 -6.06
N ALA A 120 -5.65 9.19 -6.96
CA ALA A 120 -4.38 9.48 -7.58
C ALA A 120 -3.53 10.50 -6.79
N TYR A 121 -3.97 10.85 -5.58
CA TYR A 121 -3.37 11.80 -4.64
C TYR A 121 -3.32 13.24 -5.16
N SER A 122 -2.62 13.49 -6.26
CA SER A 122 -2.67 14.75 -7.00
C SER A 122 -2.25 14.53 -8.45
N PRO A 123 -2.52 15.46 -9.39
CA PRO A 123 -2.18 15.27 -10.80
C PRO A 123 -0.72 14.95 -11.09
N SER A 124 0.22 15.49 -10.28
CA SER A 124 1.66 15.21 -10.44
C SER A 124 2.01 13.76 -10.07
N TRP A 125 1.34 13.19 -9.07
CA TRP A 125 1.48 11.80 -8.66
C TRP A 125 0.66 10.84 -9.52
N GLY A 126 -0.48 11.29 -10.03
CA GLY A 126 -1.33 10.51 -10.93
C GLY A 126 -0.66 10.12 -12.26
N VAL A 127 0.51 10.67 -12.61
CA VAL A 127 1.24 10.27 -13.82
C VAL A 127 1.73 8.82 -13.77
N TRP A 128 1.93 8.25 -12.57
CA TRP A 128 2.39 6.87 -12.39
C TRP A 128 1.27 5.83 -12.48
N LEU A 129 0.01 6.25 -12.28
CA LEU A 129 -1.16 5.42 -12.52
C LEU A 129 -1.50 5.40 -14.02
N LYS A 130 -1.30 4.25 -14.67
CA LYS A 130 -1.50 4.04 -16.12
C LYS A 130 -2.83 3.36 -16.44
N LYS A 131 -3.36 2.55 -15.53
CA LYS A 131 -4.66 1.89 -15.64
C LYS A 131 -5.61 2.37 -14.55
N GLY A 132 -6.90 2.09 -14.69
CA GLY A 132 -7.95 2.56 -13.78
C GLY A 132 -8.34 4.03 -13.99
N ARG A 133 -9.38 4.44 -13.26
CA ARG A 133 -9.95 5.78 -13.28
C ARG A 133 -9.40 6.62 -12.14
N LYS A 134 -8.63 7.66 -12.48
CA LYS A 134 -8.06 8.61 -11.52
C LYS A 134 -9.15 9.43 -10.84
N VAL A 135 -9.12 9.46 -9.52
CA VAL A 135 -9.93 10.33 -8.66
C VAL A 135 -8.99 11.19 -7.81
N TYR A 136 -9.37 12.42 -7.50
CA TYR A 136 -8.55 13.36 -6.71
C TYR A 136 -9.34 14.02 -5.56
N GLU A 137 -10.60 13.63 -5.39
CA GLU A 137 -11.55 14.11 -4.38
C GLU A 137 -11.98 12.94 -3.49
#